data_AF-A0A9P2W3H8-F1
#
_entry.id   AF-A0A9P2W3H8-F1
#
_cell.length_a   1.000
_cell.length_b   1.000
_cell.length_c   1.000
_cell.angle_alpha   90.00
_cell.angle_beta   90.00
_cell.angle_gamma   90.00
#
_symmetry.space_group_name_H-M   'P 1'
#
loop_
_entity.id
_entity.type
_entity.pdbx_description
1 polymer ?
#
loop_
_entity_poly.entity_id
_entity_poly.type
_entity_poly.pdbx_seq_one_letter_code
_entity_poly.pdbx_strand_id
1 'polypeptide(L)'
;MMADERCLPLRRRGRTKGALNKTTRRFNEALLTAAEQAGYHYGEDGLVSYLQYHALNNPVPFFSLLAKVLPLQVTGEDGGALKTISRIEIVPVNATDVVSGEQGTKDCDA
;
A
#
# COMPACT_ATOMS: atom_id res chain seq x y z
N MET A 1 62.48 8.81 1.49
CA MET A 1 62.01 7.44 1.78
C MET A 1 60.67 7.54 2.51
N MET A 2 59.64 6.96 1.89
CA MET A 2 58.40 6.45 2.47
C MET A 2 57.50 7.41 3.27
N ALA A 3 56.54 8.01 2.56
CA ALA A 3 55.24 8.34 3.13
C ALA A 3 54.51 7.02 3.42
N ASP A 4 54.44 6.64 4.69
CA ASP A 4 53.62 5.53 5.16
C ASP A 4 52.16 6.02 5.24
N GLU A 5 51.51 6.00 4.08
CA GLU A 5 50.07 6.16 3.89
C GLU A 5 49.34 5.02 4.64
N ARG A 6 49.28 5.14 5.97
CA ARG A 6 48.45 4.29 6.82
C ARG A 6 46.99 4.59 6.54
N CYS A 7 46.48 3.96 5.49
CA CYS A 7 45.08 3.92 5.15
C CYS A 7 44.31 3.40 6.38
N LEU A 8 43.64 4.31 7.10
CA LEU A 8 42.79 3.94 8.24
C LEU A 8 41.73 2.97 7.71
N PRO A 9 41.53 1.79 8.33
CA PRO A 9 40.65 0.78 7.81
C PRO A 9 39.25 1.37 7.64
N LEU A 10 38.77 1.38 6.39
CA LEU A 10 37.46 1.85 5.98
C LEU A 10 36.43 1.43 7.04
N ARG A 11 35.85 2.42 7.73
CA ARG A 11 34.78 2.22 8.73
C ARG A 11 33.83 1.17 8.18
N ARG A 12 33.87 -0.02 8.80
CA ARG A 12 33.11 -1.19 8.39
C ARG A 12 31.68 -0.74 8.11
N ARG A 13 31.21 -1.00 6.89
CA ARG A 13 29.87 -0.75 6.39
C ARG A 13 28.87 -0.91 7.53
N GLY A 14 28.28 0.22 7.98
CA GLY A 14 27.31 0.22 9.06
C GLY A 14 26.15 -0.73 8.75
N ARG A 15 25.38 -1.09 9.78
CA ARG A 15 24.19 -1.94 9.62
C ARG A 15 23.34 -1.40 8.46
N THR A 16 22.97 -2.27 7.53
CA THR A 16 22.17 -1.88 6.36
C THR A 16 20.89 -1.19 6.83
N LYS A 17 20.57 -0.05 6.21
CA LYS A 17 19.37 0.74 6.53
C LYS A 17 18.15 -0.17 6.38
N GLY A 18 17.37 -0.32 7.45
CA GLY A 18 16.18 -1.18 7.49
C GLY A 18 16.39 -2.59 8.08
N ALA A 19 17.60 -2.98 8.49
CA ALA A 19 17.81 -4.30 9.09
C ALA A 19 17.20 -4.38 10.51
N LEU A 20 16.06 -5.07 10.63
CA LEU A 20 15.38 -5.39 11.89
C LEU A 20 16.32 -5.96 12.96
N ASN A 21 16.16 -5.54 14.22
CA ASN A 21 16.95 -6.07 15.33
C ASN A 21 16.73 -7.60 15.47
N LYS A 22 17.81 -8.35 15.75
CA LYS A 22 17.76 -9.81 15.86
C LYS A 22 16.76 -10.25 16.94
N THR A 23 16.67 -9.50 18.03
CA THR A 23 15.74 -9.76 19.14
C THR A 23 14.28 -9.61 18.70
N THR A 24 13.94 -8.50 18.03
CA THR A 24 12.59 -8.25 17.51
C THR A 24 12.19 -9.29 16.46
N ARG A 25 13.12 -9.72 15.61
CA ARG A 25 12.85 -10.80 14.64
C ARG A 25 12.47 -12.12 15.32
N ARG A 26 13.28 -12.57 16.29
CA ARG A 26 13.00 -13.81 17.04
C ARG A 26 11.68 -13.74 17.79
N PHE A 27 11.38 -12.58 18.37
CA PHE A 27 10.10 -12.36 19.04
C PHE A 27 8.92 -12.47 18.06
N ASN A 28 9.01 -11.84 16.88
CA ASN A 28 7.95 -11.92 15.86
C ASN A 28 7.77 -13.35 15.34
N GLU A 29 8.86 -14.09 15.12
CA GLU A 29 8.80 -15.51 14.72
C GLU A 29 8.08 -16.35 15.80
N ALA A 30 8.47 -16.21 17.08
CA ALA A 30 7.83 -16.93 18.18
C ALA A 30 6.35 -16.55 18.36
N LEU A 31 6.01 -15.27 18.17
CA LEU A 31 4.63 -14.78 18.23
C LEU A 31 3.76 -15.39 17.14
N LEU A 32 4.26 -15.46 15.90
CA LEU A 32 3.54 -16.06 14.78
C LEU A 32 3.32 -17.56 15.00
N THR A 33 4.35 -18.27 15.47
CA THR A 33 4.22 -19.69 15.82
C THR A 33 3.20 -19.92 16.95
N ALA A 34 3.22 -19.09 17.98
CA ALA A 34 2.25 -19.18 19.07
C ALA A 34 0.81 -18.91 18.59
N ALA A 35 0.62 -17.94 17.70
CA ALA A 35 -0.68 -17.64 17.12
C ALA A 35 -1.19 -18.78 16.21
N GLU A 36 -0.31 -19.42 15.44
CA GLU A 36 -0.66 -20.58 14.63
C GLU A 36 -1.09 -21.77 15.50
N GLN A 37 -0.31 -22.07 16.54
CA GLN A 37 -0.63 -23.09 17.55
C GLN A 37 -1.95 -22.82 18.25
N ALA A 38 -2.20 -21.57 18.64
CA ALA A 38 -3.45 -21.16 19.25
C ALA A 38 -4.65 -21.45 18.33
N GLY A 39 -4.47 -21.30 17.02
CA GLY A 39 -5.50 -21.55 16.03
C GLY A 39 -5.85 -23.02 15.82
N TYR A 40 -4.87 -23.93 15.95
CA TYR A 40 -5.14 -25.38 15.92
C TYR A 40 -6.04 -25.86 17.07
N HIS A 41 -6.26 -25.05 18.11
CA HIS A 41 -7.28 -25.35 19.14
C HIS A 41 -8.71 -25.04 18.71
N TYR A 42 -8.90 -24.20 17.69
CA TYR A 42 -10.20 -23.76 17.21
C TYR A 42 -10.59 -24.33 15.84
N GLY A 43 -9.62 -24.78 15.04
CA GLY A 43 -9.85 -25.37 13.72
C GLY A 43 -8.60 -26.04 13.14
N GLU A 44 -8.65 -26.42 11.87
CA GLU A 44 -7.57 -27.17 11.20
C GLU A 44 -6.55 -26.29 10.47
N ASP A 45 -6.89 -25.02 10.20
CA ASP A 45 -6.07 -24.11 9.38
C ASP A 45 -5.12 -23.23 10.21
N GLY A 46 -4.79 -23.65 11.44
CA GLY A 46 -3.85 -22.96 12.34
C GLY A 46 -4.18 -21.48 12.47
N LEU A 47 -3.26 -20.62 12.01
CA LEU A 47 -3.37 -19.16 12.13
C LEU A 47 -4.68 -18.59 11.52
N VAL A 48 -5.20 -19.19 10.46
CA VAL A 48 -6.45 -18.72 9.84
C VAL A 48 -7.62 -18.98 10.79
N SER A 49 -7.70 -20.16 11.39
CA SER A 49 -8.72 -20.50 12.39
C SER A 49 -8.64 -19.60 13.62
N TYR A 50 -7.43 -19.20 14.04
CA TYR A 50 -7.24 -18.21 15.11
C TYR A 50 -7.86 -16.85 14.74
N LEU A 51 -7.58 -16.35 13.54
CA LEU A 51 -8.12 -15.06 13.08
C LEU A 51 -9.63 -15.10 12.85
N GLN A 52 -10.17 -16.22 12.34
CA GLN A 52 -11.62 -16.43 12.21
C GLN A 52 -12.32 -16.40 13.57
N TYR A 53 -11.76 -17.08 14.57
CA TYR A 53 -12.27 -17.03 15.94
C TYR A 53 -12.30 -15.59 16.47
N HIS A 54 -11.24 -14.82 16.28
CA HIS A 54 -11.18 -13.43 16.72
C HIS A 54 -12.10 -12.50 15.92
N ALA A 55 -12.34 -12.76 14.63
CA ALA A 55 -13.29 -11.97 13.84
C ALA A 55 -14.72 -12.02 14.43
N LEU A 56 -15.11 -13.17 14.99
CA LEU A 56 -16.44 -13.37 15.60
C LEU A 56 -16.48 -12.96 17.08
N ASN A 57 -15.50 -13.38 17.87
CA ASN A 57 -15.54 -13.23 19.33
C ASN A 57 -14.93 -11.90 19.82
N ASN A 58 -14.00 -11.31 19.06
CA ASN A 58 -13.29 -10.09 19.42
C ASN A 58 -13.18 -9.16 18.21
N PRO A 59 -14.29 -8.60 17.72
CA PRO A 59 -14.30 -7.84 16.46
C PRO A 59 -13.47 -6.55 16.54
N VAL A 60 -13.42 -5.88 17.69
CA VAL A 60 -12.69 -4.60 17.87
C VAL A 60 -11.18 -4.72 17.54
N PRO A 61 -10.41 -5.65 18.12
CA PRO A 61 -9.01 -5.84 17.74
C PRO A 61 -8.86 -6.36 16.31
N PHE A 62 -9.82 -7.17 15.81
CA PHE A 62 -9.78 -7.67 14.44
C PHE A 62 -9.90 -6.53 13.39
N PHE A 63 -10.80 -5.56 13.60
CA PHE A 63 -10.90 -4.39 12.74
C PHE A 63 -9.62 -3.55 12.71
N SER A 64 -8.91 -3.48 13.84
CA SER A 64 -7.62 -2.77 13.91
C SER A 64 -6.53 -3.46 13.05
N LEU A 65 -6.59 -4.79 12.92
CA LEU A 65 -5.71 -5.53 12.01
C LEU A 65 -6.11 -5.32 10.56
N LEU A 66 -7.42 -5.36 10.24
CA LEU A 66 -7.92 -5.07 8.89
C LEU A 66 -7.48 -3.69 8.42
N ALA A 67 -7.61 -2.66 9.26
CA ALA A 67 -7.16 -1.31 8.93
C ALA A 67 -5.66 -1.22 8.58
N LYS A 68 -4.82 -2.11 9.11
CA LYS A 68 -3.38 -2.19 8.79
C LYS A 68 -3.09 -2.97 7.50
N VAL A 69 -3.96 -3.91 7.13
CA VAL A 69 -3.85 -4.69 5.88
C VAL A 69 -4.40 -3.92 4.70
N LEU A 70 -5.37 -3.02 4.94
CA LEU A 70 -5.91 -2.16 3.89
C LEU A 70 -4.84 -1.17 3.39
N PRO A 71 -4.67 -1.04 2.07
CA PRO A 71 -3.80 -0.02 1.49
C PRO A 71 -4.27 1.38 1.90
N LEU A 72 -3.42 2.12 2.62
CA LEU A 72 -3.73 3.49 3.06
C LEU A 72 -3.56 4.54 1.94
N GLN A 73 -3.00 4.15 0.80
CA GLN A 73 -2.65 5.04 -0.30
C GLN A 73 -3.38 4.61 -1.57
N VAL A 74 -3.99 5.59 -2.27
CA VAL A 74 -4.43 5.41 -3.66
C VAL A 74 -3.14 5.24 -4.47
N THR A 75 -2.74 4.00 -4.71
CA THR A 75 -1.74 3.70 -5.72
C THR A 75 -2.32 4.01 -7.10
N GLY A 76 -1.50 4.52 -8.02
CA GLY A 76 -1.86 4.53 -9.44
C GLY A 76 -2.08 3.11 -9.96
N GLU A 77 -2.52 2.99 -11.21
CA GLU A 77 -2.65 1.71 -11.90
C GLU A 77 -1.39 0.82 -11.66
N ASP A 78 -1.62 -0.44 -11.28
CA ASP A 78 -0.59 -1.42 -10.91
C ASP A 78 0.30 -1.12 -9.69
N GLY A 79 -0.18 -0.35 -8.70
CA GLY A 79 0.62 -0.08 -7.49
C GLY A 79 1.67 1.02 -7.68
N GLY A 80 1.68 1.66 -8.85
CA GLY A 80 2.64 2.69 -9.24
C GLY A 80 2.37 4.06 -8.61
N ALA A 81 3.31 4.98 -8.80
CA ALA A 81 3.15 6.37 -8.35
C ALA A 81 1.94 7.03 -9.02
N LEU A 82 1.16 7.79 -8.23
CA LEU A 82 0.05 8.59 -8.75
C LEU A 82 0.54 9.51 -9.87
N LYS A 83 -0.06 9.41 -11.06
CA LYS A 83 0.16 10.35 -12.17
C LYS A 83 -0.53 11.67 -11.83
N THR A 84 0.12 12.50 -11.01
CA THR A 84 -0.37 13.84 -10.71
C THR A 84 -0.29 14.68 -11.98
N ILE A 85 -1.43 15.23 -12.44
CA ILE A 85 -1.47 16.13 -13.59
C ILE A 85 -0.70 17.40 -13.20
N SER A 86 0.48 17.60 -13.78
CA SER A 86 1.41 18.69 -13.44
C SER A 86 1.16 19.98 -14.22
N ARG A 87 0.23 19.97 -15.19
CA ARG A 87 -0.08 21.11 -16.04
C ARG A 87 -1.59 21.29 -16.16
N ILE A 88 -2.08 22.35 -15.56
CA ILE A 88 -3.47 22.80 -15.67
C ILE A 88 -3.44 24.04 -16.57
N GLU A 89 -4.00 23.94 -17.77
CA GLU A 89 -4.22 25.09 -18.65
C GLU A 89 -5.67 25.55 -18.50
N ILE A 90 -5.84 26.77 -17.98
CA ILE A 90 -7.15 27.41 -17.87
C ILE A 90 -7.43 28.05 -19.22
N VAL A 91 -8.28 27.40 -20.03
CA VAL A 91 -8.75 27.94 -21.30
C VAL A 91 -10.07 28.67 -21.05
N PRO A 92 -10.17 29.98 -21.37
CA PRO A 92 -11.44 30.68 -21.30
C PRO A 92 -12.39 30.09 -22.35
N VAL A 93 -13.60 29.71 -21.93
CA VAL A 93 -14.67 29.38 -22.86
C VAL A 93 -15.09 30.68 -23.54
N ASN A 94 -14.71 30.84 -24.80
CA ASN A 94 -15.19 31.95 -25.61
C ASN A 94 -16.63 31.64 -26.02
N ALA A 95 -17.53 32.60 -25.82
CA ALA A 95 -18.96 32.47 -26.12
C ALA A 95 -19.29 32.21 -27.60
N THR A 96 -18.29 32.20 -28.49
CA THR A 96 -18.44 32.01 -29.93
C THR A 96 -18.66 30.57 -30.37
N ASP A 97 -18.55 29.58 -29.47
CA ASP A 97 -18.93 28.18 -29.79
C ASP A 97 -20.42 27.89 -29.54
N VAL A 98 -21.21 28.91 -29.17
CA VAL A 98 -22.66 28.82 -29.06
C VAL A 98 -23.30 29.30 -30.36
N VAL A 99 -23.13 28.57 -31.47
CA VAL A 99 -23.92 28.55 -32.72
C VAL A 99 -23.15 27.61 -33.67
N SER A 100 -23.62 26.44 -34.11
CA SER A 100 -24.89 26.17 -34.78
C SER A 100 -25.32 24.71 -34.56
N GLY A 101 -26.55 24.53 -34.12
CA GLY A 101 -27.23 23.24 -34.06
C GLY A 101 -28.72 23.38 -34.36
N GLU A 102 -29.11 24.31 -35.24
CA GLU A 102 -30.38 24.23 -35.95
C GLU A 102 -30.10 23.80 -37.39
N GLN A 103 -30.50 22.57 -37.73
CA GLN A 103 -31.41 22.33 -38.85
C GLN A 103 -31.75 20.83 -38.93
N GLY A 104 -33.05 20.55 -38.89
CA GLY A 104 -33.60 19.23 -39.11
C GLY A 104 -35.11 19.26 -39.32
N THR A 105 -35.65 20.24 -40.05
CA THR A 105 -36.97 20.08 -40.68
C THR A 105 -36.82 19.06 -41.80
N LYS A 106 -37.45 17.90 -41.66
CA LYS A 106 -37.95 17.12 -42.79
C LYS A 106 -39.35 16.63 -42.45
N ASP A 107 -40.32 17.22 -43.13
CA ASP A 107 -41.61 16.62 -43.45
C ASP A 107 -41.40 15.18 -43.98
N CYS A 108 -42.34 14.28 -43.67
CA CYS A 108 -42.86 13.21 -44.54
C CYS A 108 -43.99 12.42 -43.84
N ASP A 109 -45.21 12.57 -44.37
CA ASP A 109 -46.31 11.61 -44.55
C ASP A 109 -46.80 10.67 -43.42
N ALA A 110 -48.06 10.87 -43.02
CA ALA A 110 -49.14 9.86 -43.06
C ALA A 110 -50.53 10.52 -43.00
#